data_AF-A0A6N2CMT7-F1
#
_entry.id   AF-A0A6N2CMT7-F1
#
_cell.length_a   1.000
_cell.length_b   1.000
_cell.length_c   1.000
_cell.angle_alpha   90.00
_cell.angle_beta   90.00
_cell.angle_gamma   90.00
#
_symmetry.space_group_name_H-M   'P 1'
#
loop_
_entity.id
_entity.type
_entity.pdbx_description
1 polymer ?
#
loop_
_entity_poly.entity_id
_entity_poly.type
_entity_poly.pdbx_seq_one_letter_code
_entity_poly.pdbx_strand_id
1 'polypeptide(L)'
;EKEHRIDAIILAYGLCGNGLIGIRAGQCPLILPRAHDCISILLGGIVPHATILKENPATYFYSPGWIRGKRVPGPDREAHLRATYATRYADDPEMIDDLVEADQEVFAHHNCAAYVDITDNAEAENYCQGCAHHLNWEFRRIPGDATLLQDLIDGHWDATRYLTVPPGQTIALSGDSKLICARL
;
A
#
# COMPACT_ATOMS: atom_id res chain seq x y z
N GLU A 1 -35.84 9.50 15.83
CA GLU A 1 -34.35 9.46 15.77
C GLU A 1 -33.93 10.14 14.47
N LYS A 2 -32.92 11.00 14.47
CA LYS A 2 -32.40 11.56 13.20
C LYS A 2 -31.55 10.45 12.56
N GLU A 3 -32.03 9.85 11.48
CA GLU A 3 -31.19 9.02 10.62
C GLU A 3 -29.99 9.87 10.18
N HIS A 4 -28.79 9.50 10.63
CA HIS A 4 -27.56 10.10 10.14
C HIS A 4 -27.37 9.66 8.69
N ARG A 5 -27.78 10.53 7.76
CA ARG A 5 -27.52 10.32 6.34
C ARG A 5 -26.02 10.41 6.09
N ILE A 6 -25.46 9.35 5.50
CA ILE A 6 -24.08 9.35 5.05
C ILE A 6 -24.00 10.11 3.72
N ASP A 7 -23.19 11.16 3.67
CA ASP A 7 -23.01 11.99 2.48
C ASP A 7 -22.05 11.36 1.47
N ALA A 8 -21.01 10.66 1.94
CA ALA A 8 -20.04 9.95 1.10
C ALA A 8 -19.30 8.84 1.88
N ILE A 9 -18.78 7.86 1.17
CA ILE A 9 -17.79 6.89 1.69
C ILE A 9 -16.45 7.19 1.00
N ILE A 10 -15.44 7.51 1.79
CA ILE A 10 -14.07 7.67 1.30
C ILE A 10 -13.32 6.33 1.34
N LEU A 11 -12.57 6.03 0.29
CA LEU A 11 -11.68 4.88 0.19
C LEU A 11 -10.25 5.40 0.07
N ALA A 12 -9.47 5.35 1.15
CA ALA A 12 -8.04 5.67 1.14
C ALA A 12 -7.24 4.51 0.51
N TYR A 13 -7.51 4.26 -0.77
CA TYR A 13 -7.05 3.07 -1.49
C TYR A 13 -6.84 3.43 -2.97
N GLY A 14 -5.71 3.00 -3.54
CA GLY A 14 -5.37 3.23 -4.95
C GLY A 14 -5.90 2.13 -5.88
N LEU A 15 -5.17 1.82 -6.96
CA LEU A 15 -5.46 0.65 -7.78
C LEU A 15 -5.13 -0.66 -7.07
N CYS A 16 -4.01 -0.72 -6.33
CA CYS A 16 -3.53 -1.86 -5.51
C CYS A 16 -3.86 -3.25 -6.11
N GLY A 17 -3.40 -3.53 -7.34
CA GLY A 17 -3.68 -4.81 -7.99
C GLY A 17 -5.15 -5.01 -8.41
N ASN A 18 -5.86 -3.92 -8.70
CA ASN A 18 -7.25 -3.88 -9.14
C ASN A 18 -8.29 -4.27 -8.06
N GLY A 19 -7.92 -4.21 -6.78
CA GLY A 19 -8.79 -4.63 -5.67
C GLY A 19 -10.12 -3.88 -5.55
N LEU A 20 -10.23 -2.69 -6.16
CA LEU A 20 -11.47 -1.89 -6.16
C LEU A 20 -12.37 -2.12 -7.37
N ILE A 21 -11.91 -2.83 -8.40
CA ILE A 21 -12.68 -2.98 -9.64
C ILE A 21 -13.93 -3.82 -9.38
N GLY A 22 -15.07 -3.32 -9.84
CA GLY A 22 -16.37 -3.94 -9.61
C GLY A 22 -17.08 -3.50 -8.32
N ILE A 23 -16.42 -2.71 -7.45
CA ILE A 23 -17.10 -2.12 -6.30
C ILE A 23 -18.11 -1.08 -6.79
N ARG A 24 -19.37 -1.25 -6.38
CA ARG A 24 -20.48 -0.39 -6.75
C ARG A 24 -20.84 0.56 -5.60
N ALA A 25 -21.01 1.83 -5.94
CA ALA A 25 -21.58 2.81 -5.03
C ALA A 25 -23.04 2.47 -4.73
N GLY A 26 -23.38 2.31 -3.46
CA GLY A 26 -24.74 2.02 -3.00
C GLY A 26 -25.62 3.27 -2.99
N GLN A 27 -26.02 3.71 -1.80
CA GLN A 27 -26.91 4.87 -1.61
C GLN A 27 -26.17 6.22 -1.55
N CYS A 28 -24.86 6.21 -1.32
CA CYS A 28 -24.01 7.39 -1.27
C CYS A 28 -22.82 7.22 -2.24
N PRO A 29 -22.20 8.33 -2.70
CA PRO A 29 -21.03 8.28 -3.56
C PRO A 29 -19.83 7.64 -2.86
N LEU A 30 -18.98 6.99 -3.66
CA LEU A 30 -17.64 6.59 -3.24
C LEU A 30 -16.63 7.64 -3.73
N ILE A 31 -15.70 8.01 -2.86
CA ILE A 31 -14.60 8.92 -3.20
C ILE A 31 -13.27 8.19 -2.98
N LEU A 32 -12.39 8.24 -3.96
CA LEU A 32 -11.08 7.60 -3.88
C LEU A 32 -10.01 8.42 -4.60
N PRO A 33 -8.75 8.41 -4.14
CA PRO A 33 -7.67 9.06 -4.83
C PRO A 33 -7.37 8.35 -6.16
N ARG A 34 -7.00 9.14 -7.17
CA ARG A 34 -6.41 8.63 -8.41
C ARG A 34 -4.96 8.27 -8.12
N ALA A 35 -4.75 7.11 -7.50
CA ALA A 35 -3.47 6.62 -7.02
C ALA A 35 -3.18 5.21 -7.56
N HIS A 36 -1.90 4.85 -7.74
CA HIS A 36 -1.53 3.47 -8.10
C HIS A 36 -1.75 2.53 -6.92
N ASP A 37 -1.43 2.96 -5.71
CA ASP A 37 -1.60 2.23 -4.47
C ASP A 37 -1.50 3.17 -3.26
N CYS A 38 -1.40 2.62 -2.05
CA CYS A 38 -1.22 3.39 -0.84
C CYS A 38 0.13 4.16 -0.79
N ILE A 39 1.15 3.74 -1.55
CA ILE A 39 2.43 4.47 -1.62
C ILE A 39 2.22 5.80 -2.32
N SER A 40 1.50 5.82 -3.44
CA SER A 40 1.11 7.07 -4.10
C SER A 40 0.37 8.02 -3.14
N ILE A 41 -0.44 7.50 -2.22
CA ILE A 41 -1.14 8.32 -1.24
C ILE A 41 -0.16 8.93 -0.22
N LEU A 42 0.78 8.14 0.31
CA LEU A 42 1.79 8.59 1.26
C LEU A 42 2.81 9.58 0.65
N LEU A 43 2.98 9.54 -0.67
CA LEU A 43 3.86 10.42 -1.42
C LEU A 43 3.14 11.64 -2.03
N GLY A 44 1.86 11.86 -1.71
CA GLY A 44 1.09 13.00 -2.22
C GLY A 44 0.62 12.88 -3.69
N GLY A 45 0.89 11.77 -4.37
CA GLY A 45 0.35 11.52 -5.71
C GLY A 45 1.08 10.44 -6.53
N ILE A 46 0.59 10.24 -7.75
CA ILE A 46 1.16 9.27 -8.71
C ILE A 46 2.51 9.70 -9.26
N VAL A 47 2.76 11.00 -9.42
CA VAL A 47 3.98 11.53 -10.05
C VAL A 47 5.21 11.26 -9.19
N PRO A 48 5.24 11.61 -7.88
CA PRO A 48 6.39 11.28 -7.03
C PRO A 48 6.65 9.78 -6.95
N HIS A 49 5.59 8.97 -6.83
CA HIS A 49 5.71 7.51 -6.81
C HIS A 49 6.34 6.96 -8.09
N ALA A 50 5.83 7.36 -9.26
CA ALA A 50 6.37 6.93 -10.55
C ALA A 50 7.82 7.39 -10.77
N THR A 51 8.19 8.57 -10.29
CA THR A 51 9.58 9.06 -10.36
C THR A 51 10.53 8.16 -9.59
N ILE A 52 10.19 7.77 -8.35
CA ILE A 52 11.03 6.89 -7.52
C ILE A 52 11.20 5.51 -8.19
N LEU A 53 10.11 4.90 -8.65
CA LEU A 53 10.18 3.59 -9.32
C LEU A 53 10.89 3.65 -10.68
N LYS A 54 10.85 4.79 -11.38
CA LYS A 54 11.62 5.01 -12.61
C LYS A 54 13.12 5.13 -12.32
N GLU A 55 13.50 5.77 -11.22
CA GLU A 55 14.90 5.85 -10.77
C GLU A 55 15.43 4.48 -10.34
N ASN A 56 14.65 3.74 -9.55
CA ASN A 56 15.01 2.40 -9.10
C ASN A 56 13.77 1.50 -8.99
N PRO A 57 13.51 0.63 -9.99
CA PRO A 57 12.36 -0.28 -9.96
C PRO A 57 12.50 -1.40 -8.92
N ALA A 58 13.71 -1.62 -8.37
CA ALA A 58 14.01 -2.58 -7.31
C ALA A 58 13.75 -1.99 -5.89
N THR A 59 13.04 -0.87 -5.80
CA THR A 59 12.68 -0.23 -4.53
C THR A 59 11.50 -0.94 -3.87
N TYR A 60 11.70 -1.44 -2.65
CA TYR A 60 10.62 -1.88 -1.76
C TYR A 60 10.32 -0.79 -0.75
N PHE A 61 9.05 -0.42 -0.61
CA PHE A 61 8.64 0.65 0.29
C PHE A 61 8.25 0.13 1.69
N TYR A 62 8.66 0.91 2.69
CA TYR A 62 8.35 0.71 4.10
C TYR A 62 7.62 1.95 4.63
N SER A 63 6.71 1.75 5.58
CA SER A 63 6.04 2.83 6.30
C SER A 63 5.79 2.39 7.75
N PRO A 64 5.53 3.32 8.68
CA PRO A 64 5.20 2.97 10.07
C PRO A 64 4.07 1.94 10.17
N GLY A 65 3.05 2.04 9.29
CA GLY A 65 1.91 1.13 9.27
C GLY A 65 2.30 -0.31 8.91
N TRP A 66 3.15 -0.50 7.89
CA TRP A 66 3.60 -1.85 7.49
C TRP A 66 4.63 -2.43 8.45
N ILE A 67 5.54 -1.60 8.96
CA ILE A 67 6.56 -2.00 9.93
C ILE A 67 5.94 -2.49 11.23
N ARG A 68 4.85 -1.86 11.70
CA ARG A 68 4.15 -2.27 12.92
C ARG A 68 3.76 -3.74 12.91
N GLY A 69 3.39 -4.27 11.74
CA GLY A 69 3.03 -5.67 11.58
C GLY A 69 4.22 -6.62 11.54
N LYS A 70 5.47 -6.11 11.44
CA LYS A 70 6.71 -6.89 11.34
C LYS A 70 6.67 -7.99 10.25
N ARG A 71 5.91 -7.72 9.19
CA ARG A 71 5.72 -8.61 8.02
C ARG A 71 6.35 -8.05 6.75
N VAL A 72 6.99 -6.90 6.81
CA VAL A 72 7.84 -6.40 5.71
C VAL A 72 9.09 -7.28 5.57
N PRO A 73 9.78 -7.29 4.42
CA PRO A 73 11.03 -8.03 4.28
C PRO A 73 12.01 -7.66 5.40
N GLY A 74 12.66 -8.67 5.98
CA GLY A 74 13.54 -8.50 7.13
C GLY A 74 13.45 -9.66 8.13
N PRO A 75 14.24 -9.61 9.21
CA PRO A 75 14.46 -10.76 10.08
C PRO A 75 13.19 -11.23 10.82
N ASP A 76 12.30 -10.30 11.21
CA ASP A 76 11.07 -10.66 11.92
C ASP A 76 10.06 -11.40 11.03
N ARG A 77 10.06 -11.15 9.70
CA ARG A 77 9.16 -11.84 8.77
C ARG A 77 9.51 -13.32 8.67
N GLU A 78 10.80 -13.63 8.54
CA GLU A 78 11.26 -15.03 8.52
C GLU A 78 10.85 -15.75 9.80
N ALA A 79 11.15 -15.17 10.97
CA ALA A 79 10.77 -15.74 12.26
C ALA A 79 9.24 -15.96 12.37
N HIS A 80 8.45 -15.00 11.89
CA HIS A 80 6.99 -15.12 11.85
C HIS A 80 6.50 -16.26 10.93
N LEU A 81 7.07 -16.39 9.74
CA LEU A 81 6.71 -17.45 8.79
C LEU A 81 7.09 -18.83 9.33
N ARG A 82 8.30 -18.98 9.86
CA ARG A 82 8.76 -20.23 10.50
C ARG A 82 7.82 -20.64 11.64
N ALA A 83 7.49 -19.72 12.54
CA ALA A 83 6.56 -20.00 13.62
C ALA A 83 5.16 -20.38 13.12
N THR A 84 4.67 -19.71 12.07
CA THR A 84 3.35 -19.99 11.47
C THR A 84 3.32 -21.38 10.84
N TYR A 85 4.32 -21.72 10.03
CA TYR A 85 4.40 -23.00 9.32
C TYR A 85 4.72 -24.16 10.25
N ALA A 86 5.49 -23.95 11.32
CA ALA A 86 5.70 -24.97 12.36
C ALA A 86 4.39 -25.48 12.97
N THR A 87 3.35 -24.65 13.06
CA THR A 87 2.02 -25.11 13.53
C THR A 87 1.26 -25.96 12.52
N ARG A 88 1.57 -25.83 11.22
CA ARG A 88 0.83 -26.46 10.12
C ARG A 88 1.53 -27.70 9.57
N TYR A 89 2.87 -27.69 9.61
CA TYR A 89 3.77 -28.68 9.04
C TYR A 89 4.75 -29.17 10.11
N ALA A 90 4.26 -29.44 11.32
CA ALA A 90 5.10 -29.77 12.48
C ALA A 90 6.01 -31.00 12.26
N ASP A 91 5.55 -31.96 11.44
CA ASP A 91 6.26 -33.21 11.14
C ASP A 91 7.10 -33.11 9.85
N ASP A 92 7.17 -31.93 9.22
CA ASP A 92 7.85 -31.72 7.94
C ASP A 92 8.70 -30.43 7.96
N PRO A 93 9.89 -30.47 8.59
CA PRO A 93 10.79 -29.31 8.65
C PRO A 93 11.29 -28.84 7.28
N GLU A 94 11.48 -29.77 6.34
CA GLU A 94 11.94 -29.45 4.97
C GLU A 94 10.89 -28.58 4.25
N MET A 95 9.60 -28.92 4.37
CA MET A 95 8.51 -28.08 3.85
C MET A 95 8.51 -26.66 4.44
N ILE A 96 8.87 -26.50 5.72
CA ILE A 96 8.95 -25.18 6.35
C ILE A 96 10.08 -24.37 5.74
N ASP A 97 11.24 -24.99 5.52
CA ASP A 97 12.40 -24.33 4.89
C ASP A 97 12.08 -23.93 3.45
N ASP A 98 11.51 -24.82 2.64
CA ASP A 98 11.10 -24.54 1.25
C ASP A 98 10.12 -23.35 1.16
N LEU A 99 9.13 -23.30 2.07
CA LEU A 99 8.14 -22.20 2.09
C LEU A 99 8.75 -20.86 2.51
N VAL A 100 9.76 -20.88 3.38
CA VAL A 100 10.49 -19.68 3.80
C VAL A 100 11.41 -19.21 2.68
N GLU A 101 12.12 -20.11 2.02
CA GLU A 101 12.96 -19.80 0.86
C GLU A 101 12.13 -19.21 -0.29
N ALA A 102 11.01 -19.84 -0.64
CA ALA A 102 10.09 -19.32 -1.65
C ALA A 102 9.57 -17.91 -1.32
N ASP A 103 9.36 -17.59 -0.04
CA ASP A 103 8.99 -16.25 0.39
C ASP A 103 10.13 -15.23 0.20
N GLN A 104 11.37 -15.63 0.50
CA GLN A 104 12.56 -14.78 0.29
C GLN A 104 12.76 -14.48 -1.20
N GLU A 105 12.52 -15.46 -2.09
CA GLU A 105 12.65 -15.30 -3.54
C GLU A 105 11.72 -14.21 -4.10
N VAL A 106 10.54 -13.98 -3.50
CA VAL A 106 9.62 -12.89 -3.89
C VAL A 106 10.31 -11.52 -3.83
N PHE A 107 11.32 -11.38 -2.97
CA PHE A 107 12.04 -10.13 -2.77
C PHE A 107 13.42 -10.07 -3.44
N ALA A 108 13.86 -11.13 -4.13
CA ALA A 108 15.21 -11.27 -4.68
C ALA A 108 15.62 -10.17 -5.69
N HIS A 109 14.64 -9.55 -6.35
CA HIS A 109 14.87 -8.46 -7.31
C HIS A 109 14.94 -7.07 -6.68
N HIS A 110 14.73 -6.95 -5.37
CA HIS A 110 14.81 -5.67 -4.67
C HIS A 110 16.22 -5.42 -4.16
N ASN A 111 16.60 -4.15 -4.07
CA ASN A 111 17.91 -3.73 -3.57
C ASN A 111 17.85 -2.47 -2.70
N CYS A 112 16.65 -1.93 -2.45
CA CYS A 112 16.45 -0.69 -1.73
C CYS A 112 15.24 -0.79 -0.80
N ALA A 113 15.44 -0.45 0.47
CA ALA A 113 14.40 -0.21 1.45
C ALA A 113 14.11 1.29 1.53
N ALA A 114 13.04 1.73 0.88
CA ALA A 114 12.58 3.11 0.89
C ALA A 114 11.60 3.35 2.05
N TYR A 115 12.04 4.05 3.08
CA TYR A 115 11.18 4.43 4.20
C TYR A 115 10.39 5.71 3.89
N VAL A 116 9.06 5.61 3.81
CA VAL A 116 8.15 6.74 3.64
C VAL A 116 7.31 6.95 4.90
N ASP A 117 7.23 8.20 5.35
CA ASP A 117 6.57 8.55 6.60
C ASP A 117 5.97 9.96 6.54
N ILE A 118 4.77 10.10 7.11
CA ILE A 118 4.01 11.36 7.28
C ILE A 118 3.73 11.65 8.76
N THR A 119 4.35 10.90 9.67
CA THR A 119 4.10 10.92 11.12
C THR A 119 5.35 11.15 11.97
N ASP A 120 6.53 11.25 11.36
CA ASP A 120 7.84 11.40 12.01
C ASP A 120 8.16 10.32 13.07
N ASN A 121 8.01 9.06 12.70
CA ASN A 121 8.25 7.89 13.55
C ASN A 121 9.70 7.37 13.45
N ALA A 122 10.57 7.87 14.33
CA ALA A 122 11.98 7.47 14.37
C ALA A 122 12.22 5.98 14.68
N GLU A 123 11.34 5.33 15.47
CA GLU A 123 11.48 3.91 15.79
C GLU A 123 11.27 3.04 14.55
N ALA A 124 10.23 3.34 13.76
CA ALA A 124 9.98 2.66 12.50
C ALA A 124 11.10 2.94 11.47
N GLU A 125 11.63 4.17 11.42
CA GLU A 125 12.78 4.48 10.56
C GLU A 125 14.00 3.61 10.92
N ASN A 126 14.36 3.54 12.20
CA ASN A 126 15.48 2.72 12.68
C ASN A 126 15.25 1.23 12.38
N TYR A 127 14.01 0.75 12.53
CA TYR A 127 13.66 -0.63 12.18
C TYR A 127 13.87 -0.89 10.68
N CYS A 128 13.44 0.03 9.80
CA CYS A 128 13.66 -0.07 8.37
C CYS A 128 15.15 -0.15 8.02
N GLN A 129 16.00 0.67 8.67
CA GLN A 129 17.45 0.60 8.51
C GLN A 129 18.01 -0.79 8.90
N GLY A 130 17.49 -1.36 9.99
CA GLY A 130 17.83 -2.73 10.40
C GLY A 130 17.44 -3.79 9.37
N CYS A 131 16.23 -3.68 8.79
CA CYS A 131 15.79 -4.54 7.68
C CYS A 131 16.71 -4.41 6.47
N ALA A 132 17.04 -3.18 6.06
CA ALA A 132 17.91 -2.91 4.93
C ALA A 132 19.30 -3.55 5.12
N HIS A 133 19.89 -3.37 6.32
CA HIS A 133 21.17 -3.99 6.66
C HIS A 133 21.11 -5.52 6.63
N HIS A 134 20.05 -6.12 7.19
CA HIS A 134 19.87 -7.57 7.18
C HIS A 134 19.76 -8.16 5.76
N LEU A 135 19.06 -7.45 4.87
CA LEU A 135 18.85 -7.86 3.48
C LEU A 135 19.98 -7.46 2.53
N ASN A 136 21.00 -6.74 3.02
CA ASN A 136 22.04 -6.11 2.22
C ASN A 136 21.46 -5.18 1.12
N TRP A 137 20.45 -4.38 1.49
CA TRP A 137 19.83 -3.36 0.64
C TRP A 137 20.29 -1.96 1.02
N GLU A 138 20.21 -1.03 0.06
CA GLU A 138 20.33 0.40 0.34
C GLU A 138 19.15 0.86 1.20
N PHE A 139 19.42 1.69 2.22
CA PHE A 139 18.37 2.40 2.93
C PHE A 139 18.18 3.80 2.34
N ARG A 140 16.95 4.15 1.97
CA ARG A 140 16.60 5.50 1.49
C ARG A 140 15.45 6.07 2.32
N ARG A 141 15.69 7.19 3.01
CA ARG A 141 14.60 7.97 3.64
C ARG A 141 13.92 8.83 2.59
N ILE A 142 12.60 8.69 2.46
CA ILE A 142 11.76 9.49 1.57
C ILE A 142 10.77 10.29 2.42
N PRO A 143 10.82 11.64 2.37
CA PRO A 143 9.81 12.43 3.07
C PRO A 143 8.44 12.17 2.44
N GLY A 144 7.45 11.82 3.27
CA GLY A 144 6.08 11.70 2.81
C GLY A 144 5.41 13.06 2.59
N ASP A 145 4.31 13.06 1.86
CA ASP A 145 3.45 14.22 1.65
C ASP A 145 2.00 13.81 1.98
N ALA A 146 1.50 14.30 3.11
CA ALA A 146 0.17 13.97 3.60
C ALA A 146 -0.96 14.68 2.83
N THR A 147 -0.65 15.60 1.92
CA THR A 147 -1.65 16.48 1.28
C THR A 147 -2.78 15.68 0.60
N LEU A 148 -2.47 14.58 -0.11
CA LEU A 148 -3.49 13.76 -0.76
C LEU A 148 -4.36 13.00 0.25
N LEU A 149 -3.83 12.62 1.41
CA LEU A 149 -4.63 11.97 2.45
C LEU A 149 -5.49 13.00 3.20
N GLN A 150 -4.92 14.16 3.51
CA GLN A 150 -5.60 15.24 4.21
C GLN A 150 -6.78 15.77 3.39
N ASP A 151 -6.56 16.07 2.11
CA ASP A 151 -7.63 16.53 1.20
C ASP A 151 -8.73 15.49 1.00
N LEU A 152 -8.41 14.19 1.03
CA LEU A 152 -9.42 13.14 0.98
C LEU A 152 -10.37 13.20 2.18
N ILE A 153 -9.82 13.39 3.37
CA ILE A 153 -10.56 13.46 4.64
C ILE A 153 -11.33 14.77 4.76
N ASP A 154 -10.71 15.89 4.37
CA ASP A 154 -11.28 17.23 4.50
C ASP A 154 -12.35 17.55 3.45
N GLY A 155 -12.51 16.71 2.42
CA GLY A 155 -13.54 16.88 1.39
C GLY A 155 -13.08 17.68 0.17
N HIS A 156 -11.78 17.93 0.00
CA HIS A 156 -11.21 18.68 -1.13
C HIS A 156 -10.99 17.79 -2.36
N TRP A 157 -12.08 17.29 -2.93
CA TRP A 157 -12.04 16.26 -3.99
C TRP A 157 -11.93 16.84 -5.40
N ASP A 158 -10.82 17.51 -5.70
CA ASP A 158 -10.51 17.92 -7.07
C ASP A 158 -10.49 16.72 -8.05
N ALA A 159 -11.20 16.83 -9.16
CA ALA A 159 -11.42 15.73 -10.10
C ALA A 159 -10.12 15.23 -10.78
N THR A 160 -9.05 16.03 -10.77
CA THR A 160 -7.74 15.61 -11.31
C THR A 160 -7.02 14.66 -10.36
N ARG A 161 -7.27 14.76 -9.05
CA ARG A 161 -6.64 13.94 -8.00
C ARG A 161 -7.56 12.88 -7.41
N TYR A 162 -8.87 13.02 -7.57
CA TYR A 162 -9.87 12.11 -7.01
C TYR A 162 -10.86 11.64 -8.07
N LEU A 163 -11.34 10.42 -7.88
CA LEU A 163 -12.51 9.89 -8.56
C LEU A 163 -13.70 9.97 -7.61
N THR A 164 -14.80 10.57 -8.08
CA THR A 164 -16.11 10.43 -7.46
C THR A 164 -16.91 9.40 -8.25
N VAL A 165 -17.42 8.39 -7.56
CA VAL A 165 -18.31 7.36 -8.12
C VAL A 165 -19.72 7.63 -7.61
N PRO A 166 -20.63 8.16 -8.44
CA PRO A 166 -21.99 8.45 -8.02
C PRO A 166 -22.76 7.19 -7.60
N PRO A 167 -23.79 7.31 -6.75
CA PRO A 167 -24.69 6.21 -6.41
C PRO A 167 -25.15 5.41 -7.64
N GLY A 168 -25.11 4.09 -7.53
CA GLY A 168 -25.47 3.16 -8.59
C GLY A 168 -24.39 2.91 -9.65
N GLN A 169 -23.30 3.68 -9.68
CA GLN A 169 -22.16 3.44 -10.57
C GLN A 169 -21.09 2.54 -9.94
N THR A 170 -20.22 2.01 -10.79
CA THR A 170 -19.18 1.04 -10.41
C THR A 170 -17.80 1.56 -10.74
N ILE A 171 -16.81 1.23 -9.89
CA ILE A 171 -15.40 1.49 -10.14
C ILE A 171 -14.92 0.57 -11.27
N ALA A 172 -14.31 1.16 -12.30
CA ALA A 172 -13.76 0.47 -13.45
C ALA A 172 -12.40 1.06 -13.86
N LEU A 173 -11.76 0.39 -14.83
CA LEU A 173 -10.52 0.82 -15.46
C LEU A 173 -10.77 1.23 -16.90
N SER A 174 -10.20 2.36 -17.30
CA SER A 174 -10.07 2.72 -18.70
C SER A 174 -8.94 1.92 -19.38
N GLY A 175 -8.89 1.93 -20.71
CA GLY A 175 -7.84 1.25 -21.48
C GLY A 175 -6.42 1.74 -21.20
N ASP A 176 -6.26 2.95 -20.64
CA ASP A 176 -4.98 3.51 -20.18
C ASP A 176 -4.74 3.31 -18.67
N SER A 177 -5.40 2.31 -18.07
CA SER A 177 -5.24 1.92 -16.65
C SER A 177 -5.56 3.04 -15.63
N LYS A 178 -6.46 3.96 -15.99
CA LYS A 178 -6.95 4.99 -15.05
C LYS A 178 -8.27 4.55 -14.43
N LEU A 179 -8.43 4.90 -13.16
CA LEU A 179 -9.71 4.73 -12.45
C LEU A 179 -10.80 5.60 -13.09
N ILE A 180 -11.92 4.97 -13.42
CA ILE A 180 -13.12 5.62 -13.96
C ILE A 180 -14.36 5.10 -13.24
N CYS A 181 -15.47 5.82 -13.37
CA CYS A 181 -16.79 5.30 -13.02
C CYS A 181 -17.51 4.82 -14.28
N ALA A 182 -18.21 3.69 -14.19
CA ALA A 182 -19.00 3.12 -15.28
C ALA A 182 -20.41 2.78 -14.79
N ARG A 183 -21.38 2.83 -15.72
CA ARG A 183 -22.69 2.20 -15.53
C ARG A 183 -22.61 0.80 -16.14
N LEU A 184 -22.62 -0.20 -15.26
CA LEU A 184 -22.74 -1.61 -15.63
C LEU A 184 -24.22 -2.03 -15.52
#